data_AF-A0A7S3H937-F1
#
_entry.id   AF-A0A7S3H937-F1
#
_cell.length_a   1.000
_cell.length_b   1.000
_cell.length_c   1.000
_cell.angle_alpha   90.00
_cell.angle_beta   90.00
_cell.angle_gamma   90.00
#
_symmetry.space_group_name_H-M   'P 1'
#
loop_
_entity.id
_entity.type
_entity.pdbx_description
1 polymer ?
#
loop_
_entity_poly.entity_id
_entity_poly.type
_entity_poly.pdbx_seq_one_letter_code
_entity_poly.pdbx_strand_id
1 'polypeptide(L)'
;TPTLDAASQSAVVETTAAQMGVPVSTVSYVTTIVLPTLAAPAAHLRNGARRVQTTYAVIAVTETQVALDQTSYATTADLFSGLTTNLVNSVNSGAYSAALVNNAQAMGATDLYTATATDATSSPPTVTSADPPSNGGGSDKLSVGIIVGIALGGAALFALCGVLFVCYRQRSATPSAQESSTTVRAFAINDTPMQVNPLSAKHNLQAMAVNETL
;
A
#
# COMPACT_ATOMS: atom_id res chain seq x y z
N THR A 1 -3.33 20.55 0.59
CA THR A 1 -2.83 19.23 0.16
C THR A 1 -4.00 18.28 0.18
N PRO A 2 -4.15 17.38 -0.81
CA PRO A 2 -5.20 16.35 -0.73
C PRO A 2 -4.91 15.49 0.49
N THR A 3 -5.76 15.59 1.50
CA THR A 3 -5.78 14.71 2.68
C THR A 3 -6.82 13.62 2.42
N LEU A 4 -6.53 12.39 2.83
CA LEU A 4 -7.57 11.35 2.87
C LEU A 4 -8.77 11.85 3.66
N ASP A 5 -9.98 11.48 3.25
CA ASP A 5 -11.18 11.78 4.02
C ASP A 5 -11.14 11.08 5.41
N ALA A 6 -11.97 11.55 6.34
CA ALA A 6 -11.95 11.05 7.72
C ALA A 6 -12.26 9.55 7.82
N ALA A 7 -13.14 9.01 6.97
CA ALA A 7 -13.45 7.59 6.94
C ALA A 7 -12.26 6.78 6.41
N SER A 8 -11.57 7.29 5.39
CA SER A 8 -10.33 6.69 4.90
C SER A 8 -9.22 6.66 5.96
N GLN A 9 -9.08 7.74 6.74
CA GLN A 9 -8.11 7.80 7.84
C GLN A 9 -8.44 6.76 8.93
N SER A 10 -9.72 6.65 9.32
CA SER A 10 -10.18 5.64 10.28
C SER A 10 -9.96 4.22 9.77
N ALA A 11 -10.22 3.95 8.48
CA ALA A 11 -9.98 2.64 7.88
C ALA A 11 -8.50 2.26 7.94
N VAL A 12 -7.58 3.19 7.63
CA VAL A 12 -6.13 2.96 7.76
C VAL A 12 -5.75 2.63 9.19
N VAL A 13 -6.24 3.39 10.18
CA VAL A 13 -5.94 3.18 11.60
C VAL A 13 -6.43 1.80 12.07
N GLU A 14 -7.68 1.45 11.75
CA GLU A 14 -8.26 0.17 12.15
C GLU A 14 -7.56 -1.01 11.48
N THR A 15 -7.24 -0.90 10.18
CA THR A 15 -6.49 -1.94 9.47
C THR A 15 -5.08 -2.10 10.05
N THR A 16 -4.37 -1.00 10.30
CA THR A 16 -3.02 -1.05 10.88
C THR A 16 -3.05 -1.72 12.25
N ALA A 17 -3.98 -1.31 13.13
CA ALA A 17 -4.14 -1.90 14.46
C ALA A 17 -4.43 -3.41 14.39
N ALA A 18 -5.38 -3.80 13.51
CA ALA A 18 -5.74 -5.20 13.31
C ALA A 18 -4.56 -6.05 12.81
N GLN A 19 -3.80 -5.58 11.82
CA GLN A 19 -2.66 -6.33 11.27
C GLN A 19 -1.47 -6.40 12.23
N MET A 20 -1.30 -5.41 13.11
CA MET A 20 -0.30 -5.44 14.17
C MET A 20 -0.76 -6.24 15.39
N GLY A 21 -2.05 -6.58 15.51
CA GLY A 21 -2.60 -7.28 16.67
C GLY A 21 -2.66 -6.41 17.93
N VAL A 22 -2.85 -5.10 17.77
CA VAL A 22 -2.93 -4.13 18.88
C VAL A 22 -4.30 -3.45 18.93
N PRO A 23 -4.73 -2.90 20.08
CA PRO A 23 -6.00 -2.17 20.16
C PRO A 23 -6.00 -0.95 19.24
N VAL A 24 -7.15 -0.62 18.63
CA VAL A 24 -7.27 0.55 17.72
C VAL A 24 -6.90 1.87 18.42
N SER A 25 -7.12 1.97 19.73
CA SER A 25 -6.76 3.15 20.53
C SER A 25 -5.25 3.42 20.63
N THR A 26 -4.39 2.46 20.29
CA THR A 26 -2.93 2.64 20.30
C THR A 26 -2.40 3.21 18.99
N VAL A 27 -3.21 3.24 17.93
CA VAL A 27 -2.80 3.70 16.60
C VAL A 27 -3.48 5.05 16.30
N SER A 28 -2.68 6.02 15.89
CA SER A 28 -3.15 7.36 15.49
C SER A 28 -2.72 7.68 14.07
N TYR A 29 -3.61 8.35 13.32
CA TYR A 29 -3.30 8.87 12.01
C TYR A 29 -2.50 10.16 12.13
N VAL A 30 -1.33 10.25 11.50
CA VAL A 30 -0.46 11.44 11.56
C VAL A 30 -0.64 12.30 10.33
N THR A 31 -0.40 11.73 9.14
CA THR A 31 -0.44 12.50 7.89
C THR A 31 -0.57 11.62 6.65
N THR A 32 -0.97 12.24 5.54
CA THR A 32 -0.96 11.67 4.20
C THR A 32 0.06 12.38 3.32
N ILE A 33 0.82 11.63 2.52
CA ILE A 33 1.60 12.16 1.41
C ILE A 33 1.05 11.55 0.12
N VAL A 34 0.54 12.39 -0.78
CA VAL A 34 0.05 11.96 -2.09
C VAL A 34 1.15 12.19 -3.12
N LEU A 35 1.63 11.11 -3.72
CA LEU A 35 2.57 11.15 -4.82
C LEU A 35 1.79 11.05 -6.13
N PRO A 36 1.88 12.05 -7.03
CA PRO A 36 1.28 11.95 -8.33
C PRO A 36 2.00 10.85 -9.12
N THR A 37 1.29 9.77 -9.43
CA THR A 37 1.78 8.79 -10.39
C THR A 37 1.48 9.34 -11.78
N LEU A 38 2.52 9.50 -12.61
CA LEU A 38 2.32 9.87 -14.01
C LEU A 38 1.47 8.77 -14.64
N ALA A 39 0.21 9.11 -14.97
CA ALA A 39 -0.65 8.22 -15.73
C ALA A 39 0.09 7.86 -17.02
N ALA A 40 0.40 6.57 -17.23
CA ALA A 40 0.92 6.13 -18.51
C ALA A 40 -0.09 6.58 -19.58
N PRO A 41 0.34 7.30 -20.65
CA PRO A 41 -0.58 7.69 -21.70
C PRO A 41 -1.19 6.42 -22.25
N ALA A 42 -2.51 6.27 -22.09
CA ALA A 42 -3.24 5.12 -22.60
C ALA A 42 -2.91 4.99 -24.09
N ALA A 43 -2.12 3.96 -24.42
CA ALA A 43 -1.73 3.67 -25.79
C ALA A 43 -3.01 3.49 -26.62
N HIS A 44 -3.02 4.18 -27.76
CA HIS A 44 -4.16 4.45 -28.62
C HIS A 44 -5.19 3.33 -28.75
N LEU A 45 -6.46 3.68 -28.49
CA LEU A 45 -7.58 2.96 -29.08
C LEU A 45 -8.59 3.90 -29.75
N ARG A 46 -8.71 3.69 -31.06
CA ARG A 46 -9.76 4.15 -31.97
C ARG A 46 -11.11 3.77 -31.37
N ASN A 47 -12.03 4.74 -31.37
CA ASN A 47 -13.47 4.59 -31.12
C ASN A 47 -13.92 4.54 -29.64
N GLY A 48 -14.08 5.73 -29.05
CA GLY A 48 -15.40 6.07 -28.51
C GLY A 48 -15.70 5.82 -27.03
N ALA A 49 -14.76 6.05 -26.11
CA ALA A 49 -15.04 6.59 -24.76
C ALA A 49 -13.71 6.85 -24.05
N ARG A 50 -13.38 8.13 -23.80
CA ARG A 50 -12.20 8.49 -23.00
C ARG A 50 -12.53 8.31 -21.53
N ARG A 51 -12.11 7.20 -20.93
CA ARG A 51 -12.03 7.09 -19.47
C ARG A 51 -10.65 7.52 -19.03
N VAL A 52 -10.57 8.71 -18.44
CA VAL A 52 -9.35 9.14 -17.75
C VAL A 52 -9.38 8.46 -16.39
N GLN A 53 -8.56 7.42 -16.23
CA GLN A 53 -8.29 6.86 -14.92
C GLN A 53 -7.01 7.53 -14.42
N THR A 54 -7.11 8.19 -13.28
CA THR A 54 -5.94 8.74 -12.61
C THR A 54 -5.59 7.84 -11.44
N THR A 55 -4.37 7.34 -11.44
CA THR A 55 -3.82 6.55 -10.33
C THR A 55 -2.92 7.46 -9.52
N TYR A 56 -3.06 7.43 -8.20
CA TYR A 56 -2.19 8.15 -7.27
C TYR A 56 -1.58 7.14 -6.30
N ALA A 57 -0.35 7.41 -5.86
CA ALA A 57 0.25 6.68 -4.74
C ALA A 57 0.03 7.49 -3.46
N VAL A 58 -0.40 6.80 -2.40
CA VAL A 58 -0.68 7.41 -1.11
C VAL A 58 0.22 6.77 -0.06
N ILE A 59 0.98 7.59 0.66
CA ILE A 59 1.74 7.18 1.84
C ILE A 59 0.96 7.67 3.05
N ALA A 60 0.38 6.74 3.80
CA ALA A 60 -0.23 7.02 5.09
C ALA A 60 0.81 6.83 6.20
N VAL A 61 0.97 7.84 7.04
CA VAL A 61 1.85 7.78 8.20
C VAL A 61 0.98 7.62 9.44
N THR A 62 1.20 6.54 10.18
CA THR A 62 0.55 6.26 11.46
C THR A 62 1.58 6.25 12.58
N GLU A 63 1.14 6.61 13.77
CA GLU A 63 1.91 6.49 15.01
C GLU A 63 1.26 5.42 15.88
N THR A 64 2.08 4.56 16.48
CA THR A 64 1.59 3.48 17.35
C THR A 64 2.24 3.58 18.73
N GLN A 65 1.43 3.67 19.78
CA GLN A 65 1.87 3.77 21.17
C GLN A 65 1.37 2.56 21.97
N VAL A 66 2.28 1.61 22.25
CA VAL A 66 1.97 0.40 23.00
C VAL A 66 2.80 0.38 24.28
N ALA A 67 2.12 0.20 25.41
CA ALA A 67 2.77 0.03 26.69
C ALA A 67 3.29 -1.42 26.82
N LEU A 68 4.58 -1.60 27.13
CA LEU A 68 5.23 -2.92 27.12
C LEU A 68 4.60 -3.88 28.14
N ASP A 69 4.16 -3.35 29.29
CA ASP A 69 3.49 -4.07 30.38
C ASP A 69 2.11 -4.63 29.99
N GLN A 70 1.52 -4.13 28.90
CA GLN A 70 0.26 -4.62 28.33
C GLN A 70 0.49 -5.71 27.28
N THR A 71 1.73 -6.18 27.11
CA THR A 71 2.10 -7.17 26.09
C THR A 71 2.84 -8.36 26.69
N SER A 72 2.95 -9.44 25.92
CA SER A 72 3.74 -10.62 26.30
C SER A 72 5.22 -10.53 25.94
N TYR A 73 5.68 -9.40 25.37
CA TYR A 73 7.07 -9.24 24.94
C TYR A 73 7.98 -8.90 26.10
N ALA A 74 9.18 -9.48 26.13
CA ALA A 74 10.15 -9.25 27.19
C ALA A 74 10.87 -7.89 27.06
N THR A 75 11.06 -7.40 25.83
CA THR A 75 11.76 -6.17 25.55
C THR A 75 11.02 -5.31 24.53
N THR A 76 11.28 -3.99 24.53
CA THR A 76 10.74 -3.06 23.52
C THR A 76 11.24 -3.38 22.11
N ALA A 77 12.45 -3.94 21.99
CA ALA A 77 13.01 -4.37 20.71
C ALA A 77 12.24 -5.55 20.13
N ASP A 78 11.88 -6.54 20.96
CA ASP A 78 11.09 -7.70 20.53
C ASP A 78 9.67 -7.29 20.14
N LEU A 79 9.05 -6.40 20.93
CA LEU A 79 7.74 -5.82 20.61
C LEU A 79 7.78 -5.11 19.24
N PHE A 80 8.72 -4.19 19.05
CA PHE A 80 8.85 -3.45 17.81
C PHE A 80 9.11 -4.35 16.59
N SER A 81 10.01 -5.34 16.75
CA SER A 81 10.32 -6.32 15.71
C SER A 81 9.09 -7.16 15.35
N GLY A 82 8.33 -7.60 16.36
CA GLY A 82 7.10 -8.38 16.18
C GLY A 82 6.01 -7.59 15.44
N LEU A 83 5.71 -6.38 15.88
CA LEU A 83 4.70 -5.52 15.24
C LEU A 83 5.07 -5.18 13.80
N THR A 84 6.34 -4.81 13.56
CA THR A 84 6.85 -4.50 12.22
C THR A 84 6.80 -5.73 11.31
N THR A 85 7.23 -6.89 11.80
CA THR A 85 7.19 -8.15 11.04
C THR A 85 5.76 -8.54 10.67
N ASN A 86 4.82 -8.42 11.59
CA ASN A 86 3.40 -8.70 11.32
C ASN A 86 2.84 -7.76 10.25
N LEU A 87 3.11 -6.46 10.36
CA LEU A 87 2.66 -5.48 9.38
C LEU A 87 3.25 -5.76 7.99
N VAL A 88 4.55 -5.96 7.87
CA VAL A 88 5.22 -6.28 6.60
C VAL A 88 4.70 -7.59 6.00
N ASN A 89 4.52 -8.63 6.81
CA ASN A 89 3.94 -9.90 6.35
C ASN A 89 2.50 -9.74 5.86
N SER A 90 1.69 -8.89 6.53
CA SER A 90 0.32 -8.60 6.12
C SER A 90 0.25 -7.85 4.79
N VAL A 91 1.19 -6.95 4.54
CA VAL A 91 1.30 -6.23 3.25
C VAL A 91 1.75 -7.18 2.14
N ASN A 92 2.82 -7.95 2.38
CA ASN A 92 3.36 -8.89 1.39
C ASN A 92 2.38 -10.02 1.01
N SER A 93 1.56 -10.46 1.96
CA SER A 93 0.51 -11.47 1.71
C SER A 93 -0.75 -10.89 1.07
N GLY A 94 -0.89 -9.57 1.00
CA GLY A 94 -2.10 -8.89 0.53
C GLY A 94 -3.24 -8.85 1.57
N ALA A 95 -3.06 -9.45 2.76
CA ALA A 95 -4.04 -9.42 3.84
C ALA A 95 -4.35 -7.99 4.30
N TYR A 96 -3.34 -7.13 4.36
CA TYR A 96 -3.51 -5.71 4.68
C TYR A 96 -4.45 -5.03 3.66
N SER A 97 -4.19 -5.21 2.36
CA SER A 97 -5.01 -4.61 1.29
C SER A 97 -6.45 -5.08 1.35
N ALA A 98 -6.67 -6.38 1.58
CA ALA A 98 -8.02 -6.93 1.74
C ALA A 98 -8.75 -6.33 2.94
N ALA A 99 -8.08 -6.25 4.10
CA ALA A 99 -8.63 -5.65 5.31
C ALA A 99 -8.90 -4.15 5.15
N LEU A 100 -8.02 -3.42 4.45
CA LEU A 100 -8.19 -2.00 4.17
C LEU A 100 -9.45 -1.74 3.33
N VAL A 101 -9.64 -2.51 2.25
CA VAL A 101 -10.82 -2.37 1.40
C VAL A 101 -12.09 -2.71 2.17
N ASN A 102 -12.09 -3.77 2.98
CA ASN A 102 -13.25 -4.16 3.80
C ASN A 102 -13.61 -3.06 4.81
N ASN A 103 -12.62 -2.54 5.55
CA ASN A 103 -12.84 -1.46 6.53
C ASN A 103 -13.27 -0.16 5.84
N ALA A 104 -12.64 0.18 4.72
CA ALA A 104 -13.02 1.36 3.93
C ALA A 104 -14.48 1.27 3.49
N GLN A 105 -14.91 0.13 2.95
CA GLN A 105 -16.31 -0.10 2.56
C GLN A 105 -17.27 -0.01 3.74
N ALA A 106 -16.92 -0.60 4.89
CA ALA A 106 -17.74 -0.52 6.10
C ALA A 106 -17.92 0.92 6.60
N MET A 107 -16.92 1.78 6.39
CA MET A 107 -16.93 3.19 6.81
C MET A 107 -17.41 4.17 5.73
N GLY A 108 -17.66 3.72 4.50
CA GLY A 108 -18.03 4.60 3.39
C GLY A 108 -16.88 5.41 2.78
N ALA A 109 -15.63 4.97 2.98
CA ALA A 109 -14.41 5.66 2.58
C ALA A 109 -14.09 5.47 1.08
N THR A 110 -14.59 6.34 0.21
CA THR A 110 -14.50 6.16 -1.25
C THR A 110 -13.08 6.20 -1.82
N ASP A 111 -12.15 6.90 -1.15
CA ASP A 111 -10.80 7.10 -1.66
C ASP A 111 -9.94 5.82 -1.60
N LEU A 112 -10.32 4.84 -0.77
CA LEU A 112 -9.56 3.62 -0.51
C LEU A 112 -10.22 2.33 -1.03
N TYR A 113 -11.37 2.41 -1.68
CA TYR A 113 -12.11 1.21 -2.16
C TYR A 113 -11.33 0.32 -3.13
N THR A 114 -10.36 0.89 -3.83
CA THR A 114 -9.48 0.17 -4.76
C THR A 114 -8.01 0.30 -4.39
N ALA A 115 -7.71 0.72 -3.16
CA ALA A 115 -6.34 0.89 -2.71
C ALA A 115 -5.69 -0.48 -2.47
N THR A 116 -4.43 -0.59 -2.88
CA THR A 116 -3.58 -1.75 -2.60
C THR A 116 -2.36 -1.26 -1.87
N ALA A 117 -2.12 -1.79 -0.66
CA ALA A 117 -0.87 -1.55 0.05
C ALA A 117 0.26 -2.32 -0.66
N THR A 118 1.29 -1.60 -1.08
CA THR A 118 2.43 -2.16 -1.82
C THR A 118 3.69 -2.28 -0.97
N ASP A 119 3.79 -1.51 0.11
CA ASP A 119 4.96 -1.46 0.97
C ASP A 119 4.57 -1.01 2.39
N ALA A 120 5.40 -1.37 3.36
CA ALA A 120 5.31 -0.91 4.74
C ALA A 120 6.70 -0.67 5.30
N THR A 121 6.86 0.48 5.96
CA THR A 121 8.11 0.84 6.63
C THR A 121 7.80 1.33 8.04
N SER A 122 8.73 1.12 8.97
CA SER A 122 8.63 1.59 10.34
C SER A 122 9.93 2.28 10.77
N SER A 123 9.81 3.29 11.63
CA SER A 123 10.96 3.90 12.30
C SER A 123 11.21 3.22 13.65
N PRO A 124 12.46 3.19 14.16
CA PRO A 124 12.75 2.65 15.48
C PRO A 124 11.85 3.23 16.59
N PRO A 125 11.52 2.44 17.62
CA PRO A 125 10.61 2.88 18.67
C PRO A 125 11.27 3.96 19.54
N THR A 126 10.47 4.93 19.99
CA THR A 126 10.89 5.87 21.04
C THR A 126 10.31 5.38 22.36
N VAL A 127 11.16 5.06 23.34
CA VAL A 127 10.72 4.64 24.67
C VAL A 127 10.41 5.88 25.50
N THR A 128 9.15 6.07 25.88
CA THR A 128 8.74 7.07 26.86
C THR A 128 8.55 6.38 28.21
N SER A 129 9.56 6.45 29.07
CA SER A 129 9.41 6.02 30.47
C SER A 129 8.41 6.95 31.14
N ALA A 130 7.37 6.38 31.77
CA ALA A 130 6.41 7.10 32.61
C ALA A 130 7.01 7.46 33.99
N ASP A 131 8.33 7.62 34.08
CA ASP A 131 8.95 8.05 35.33
C ASP A 131 8.41 9.43 35.69
N PRO A 132 7.96 9.65 36.95
CA PRO A 132 7.58 10.99 37.38
C PRO A 132 8.76 11.94 37.13
N PRO A 133 8.51 13.21 36.77
CA PRO A 133 9.58 14.16 36.49
C PRO A 133 10.46 14.30 37.73
N SER A 134 11.58 13.56 37.76
CA SER A 134 12.62 13.80 38.74
C SER A 134 13.39 15.01 38.23
N ASN A 135 13.32 16.09 38.99
CA ASN A 135 14.07 17.31 38.74
C ASN A 135 15.56 16.99 38.84
N GLY A 136 16.19 16.63 37.72
CA GLY A 136 17.59 16.22 37.74
C GLY A 136 18.23 16.14 36.36
N GLY A 137 18.70 17.28 35.86
CA GLY A 137 19.94 17.38 35.06
C GLY A 137 20.01 16.73 33.68
N GLY A 138 19.82 17.57 32.64
CA GLY A 138 20.55 17.56 31.37
C GLY A 138 20.90 16.23 30.72
N SER A 139 20.05 15.76 29.81
CA SER A 139 20.49 14.91 28.70
C SER A 139 19.58 15.14 27.48
N ASP A 140 20.22 15.37 26.34
CA ASP A 140 19.63 15.82 25.09
C ASP A 140 18.60 14.84 24.54
N LYS A 141 17.32 15.13 24.81
CA LYS A 141 16.19 14.46 24.20
C LYS A 141 16.07 15.00 22.77
N LEU A 142 16.63 14.28 21.80
CA LEU A 142 16.42 14.57 20.39
C LEU A 142 14.92 14.54 20.10
N SER A 143 14.39 15.72 19.78
CA SER A 143 12.98 15.95 19.51
C SER A 143 12.50 15.02 18.40
N VAL A 144 11.33 14.40 18.61
CA VAL A 144 10.62 13.54 17.64
C VAL A 144 10.53 14.20 16.26
N GLY A 145 10.50 15.54 16.20
CA GLY A 145 10.52 16.31 14.95
C GLY A 145 11.77 16.11 14.08
N ILE A 146 12.92 15.74 14.66
CA ILE A 146 14.16 15.51 13.91
C ILE A 146 14.17 14.12 13.25
N ILE A 147 13.63 13.11 13.95
CA ILE A 147 13.59 11.73 13.45
C ILE A 147 12.65 11.60 12.24
N VAL A 148 11.48 12.27 12.31
CA VAL A 148 10.53 12.32 11.17
C VAL A 148 11.15 13.05 9.96
N GLY A 149 11.96 14.09 10.20
CA GLY A 149 12.67 14.80 9.12
C GLY A 149 13.67 13.93 8.35
N ILE A 150 14.37 13.01 9.03
CA ILE A 150 15.35 12.12 8.40
C ILE A 150 14.67 11.02 7.58
N ALA A 151 13.56 10.46 8.07
CA ALA A 151 12.79 9.45 7.34
C ALA A 151 12.20 10.00 6.03
N LEU A 152 11.61 11.20 6.06
CA LEU A 152 11.10 11.85 4.85
C LEU A 152 12.23 12.29 3.90
N GLY A 153 13.35 12.78 4.43
CA GLY A 153 14.51 13.16 3.63
C GLY A 153 15.14 11.97 2.91
N GLY A 154 15.25 10.83 3.59
CA GLY A 154 15.77 9.58 3.03
C GLY A 154 14.91 9.07 1.88
N ALA A 155 13.59 8.98 2.06
CA ALA A 155 12.69 8.50 1.02
C ALA A 155 12.73 9.38 -0.24
N ALA A 156 12.78 10.71 -0.09
CA ALA A 156 12.92 11.63 -1.21
C ALA A 156 14.28 11.48 -1.93
N LEU A 157 15.36 11.28 -1.17
CA LEU A 157 16.70 11.06 -1.73
C LEU A 157 16.79 9.73 -2.49
N PHE A 158 16.23 8.65 -1.96
CA PHE A 158 16.18 7.35 -2.63
C PHE A 158 15.32 7.38 -3.90
N ALA A 159 14.19 8.08 -3.87
CA ALA A 159 13.38 8.31 -5.07
C ALA A 159 14.15 9.10 -6.14
N LEU A 160 14.85 10.17 -5.74
CA LEU A 160 15.66 10.97 -6.66
C LEU A 160 16.83 10.16 -7.24
N CYS A 161 17.53 9.38 -6.42
CA CYS A 161 18.61 8.50 -6.86
C CYS A 161 18.10 7.39 -7.79
N GLY A 162 16.93 6.81 -7.52
CA GLY A 162 16.30 5.82 -8.39
C GLY A 162 15.92 6.39 -9.76
N VAL A 163 15.34 7.59 -9.79
CA VAL A 163 15.01 8.29 -11.05
C VAL A 163 16.28 8.62 -11.83
N LEU A 164 17.31 9.16 -11.18
CA LEU A 164 18.59 9.45 -11.83
C LEU A 164 19.24 8.18 -12.37
N PHE A 165 19.26 7.08 -11.62
CA PHE A 165 19.84 5.81 -12.06
C PHE A 165 19.15 5.26 -13.31
N VAL A 166 17.81 5.33 -13.37
CA VAL A 166 17.04 4.92 -14.54
C VAL A 166 17.29 5.84 -15.74
N CYS A 167 17.35 7.17 -15.53
CA CYS A 167 17.66 8.13 -16.59
C CYS A 167 19.09 7.96 -17.13
N TYR A 168 20.08 7.66 -16.28
CA TYR A 168 21.45 7.37 -16.71
C TYR A 168 21.54 6.06 -17.50
N ARG A 169 20.85 4.99 -17.05
CA ARG A 169 20.81 3.72 -17.81
C ARG A 169 20.17 3.87 -19.19
N GLN A 170 19.14 4.69 -19.32
CA GLN A 170 18.48 4.92 -20.61
C GLN A 170 19.34 5.75 -21.58
N ARG A 171 20.22 6.61 -21.06
CA ARG A 171 21.16 7.39 -21.90
C ARG A 171 22.35 6.60 -22.43
N SER A 172 22.68 5.45 -21.83
CA SER A 172 23.72 4.55 -22.34
C SER A 172 23.24 3.60 -23.44
N ALA A 173 21.93 3.58 -23.74
CA ALA A 173 21.40 2.91 -24.92
C ALA A 173 21.49 3.86 -26.13
N THR A 174 22.70 4.14 -26.58
CA THR A 174 22.92 4.78 -27.89
C THR A 174 22.27 3.88 -28.95
N PRO A 175 21.31 4.37 -29.74
CA PRO A 175 20.72 3.58 -30.81
C PRO A 175 21.77 3.40 -31.90
N SER A 176 22.30 2.19 -32.02
CA SER A 176 23.08 1.76 -33.17
C SER A 176 22.26 2.00 -34.43
N ALA A 177 22.85 2.75 -35.34
CA ALA A 177 22.29 3.11 -36.63
C ALA A 177 21.88 1.86 -37.44
N GLN A 178 20.63 1.89 -37.86
CA GLN A 178 20.06 1.42 -39.11
C GLN A 178 21.04 0.97 -40.23
N GLU A 179 20.93 -0.31 -40.63
CA GLU A 179 21.06 -0.79 -42.03
C GLU A 179 20.02 -1.90 -42.22
N SER A 180 18.90 -1.61 -42.87
CA SER A 180 18.63 -1.84 -44.30
C SER A 180 18.15 -3.25 -44.65
N SER A 181 16.89 -3.27 -45.08
CA SER A 181 16.37 -4.06 -46.20
C SER A 181 16.20 -5.57 -46.00
N THR A 182 14.94 -6.01 -45.86
CA THR A 182 14.38 -7.04 -46.74
C THR A 182 12.85 -6.89 -46.76
N THR A 183 12.35 -6.40 -47.89
CA THR A 183 10.97 -6.58 -48.34
C THR A 183 10.72 -8.08 -48.52
N VAL A 184 9.84 -8.66 -47.72
CA VAL A 184 9.08 -9.86 -48.12
C VAL A 184 7.60 -9.53 -48.01
N ARG A 185 7.01 -9.17 -49.15
CA ARG A 185 5.59 -9.37 -49.38
C ARG A 185 5.36 -10.86 -49.62
N ALA A 186 4.57 -11.48 -48.76
CA ALA A 186 3.80 -12.70 -48.98
C ALA A 186 3.08 -12.95 -47.64
N PHE A 187 1.83 -13.38 -47.52
CA PHE A 187 0.73 -13.75 -48.39
C PHE A 187 -0.42 -13.96 -47.38
N ALA A 188 -1.65 -13.59 -47.74
CA ALA A 188 -2.79 -13.68 -46.83
C ALA A 188 -3.08 -15.13 -46.43
N ILE A 189 -3.36 -15.40 -45.15
CA ILE A 189 -4.35 -16.41 -44.76
C ILE A 189 -5.27 -15.79 -43.71
N ASN A 190 -6.49 -15.63 -44.17
CA ASN A 190 -7.70 -15.39 -43.44
C ASN A 190 -8.00 -16.62 -42.56
N ASP A 191 -7.96 -16.50 -41.24
CA ASP A 191 -8.61 -17.48 -40.35
C ASP A 191 -9.39 -16.74 -39.26
N THR A 192 -10.69 -16.72 -39.51
CA THR A 192 -11.76 -16.35 -38.58
C THR A 192 -11.72 -17.16 -37.28
N PRO A 193 -12.21 -16.60 -36.16
CA PRO A 193 -12.12 -17.21 -34.84
C PRO A 193 -13.05 -18.42 -34.71
N MET A 194 -12.52 -19.54 -34.21
CA MET A 194 -13.37 -20.58 -33.63
C MET A 194 -13.92 -20.09 -32.29
N GLN A 195 -15.20 -19.71 -32.33
CA GLN A 195 -16.06 -19.46 -31.19
C GLN A 195 -16.22 -20.77 -30.38
N VAL A 196 -15.38 -20.98 -29.37
CA VAL A 196 -15.60 -22.03 -28.37
C VAL A 196 -16.68 -21.57 -27.40
N ASN A 197 -17.83 -22.21 -27.51
CA ASN A 197 -19.00 -22.03 -26.67
C ASN A 197 -18.78 -22.85 -25.37
N PRO A 198 -18.53 -22.26 -24.18
CA PRO A 198 -18.47 -23.04 -22.97
C PRO A 198 -19.88 -23.51 -22.58
N LEU A 199 -20.03 -24.82 -22.78
CA LEU A 199 -21.14 -25.66 -22.41
C LEU A 199 -21.73 -25.28 -21.04
N SER A 200 -23.02 -24.99 -21.06
CA SER A 200 -23.92 -24.84 -19.92
C SER A 200 -23.77 -25.99 -18.90
N ALA A 201 -23.04 -25.75 -17.82
CA ALA A 201 -23.09 -26.57 -16.61
C ALA A 201 -24.24 -26.09 -15.71
N LYS A 202 -25.46 -26.51 -16.07
CA LYS A 202 -26.61 -26.54 -15.16
C LYS A 202 -26.44 -27.73 -14.21
N HIS A 203 -25.80 -27.50 -13.07
CA HIS A 203 -25.96 -28.33 -11.86
C HIS A 203 -26.64 -27.41 -10.84
N ASN A 204 -27.96 -27.39 -10.70
CA ASN A 204 -28.77 -28.42 -10.04
C ASN A 204 -28.22 -28.77 -8.64
N LEU A 205 -28.49 -27.89 -7.68
CA LEU A 205 -28.44 -28.23 -6.27
C LEU A 205 -29.83 -27.92 -5.69
N GLN A 206 -30.64 -28.97 -5.77
CA GLN A 206 -31.89 -29.13 -5.06
C GLN A 206 -31.69 -28.98 -3.55
N ALA A 207 -32.61 -28.24 -2.94
CA ALA A 207 -33.33 -28.59 -1.72
C ALA A 207 -32.57 -29.35 -0.63
N MET A 208 -32.32 -28.68 0.48
CA MET A 208 -32.59 -29.28 1.78
C MET A 208 -33.09 -28.20 2.74
N ALA A 209 -34.41 -28.06 2.76
CA ALA A 209 -35.11 -27.51 3.91
C ALA A 209 -34.93 -28.51 5.06
N VAL A 210 -34.30 -28.07 6.15
CA VAL A 210 -34.43 -28.73 7.44
C VAL A 210 -35.15 -27.75 8.36
N ASN A 211 -36.42 -28.09 8.54
CA ASN A 211 -37.34 -27.61 9.55
C ASN A 211 -37.13 -28.48 10.80
N GLU A 212 -36.91 -27.88 11.97
CA GLU A 212 -37.18 -28.45 13.31
C GLU A 212 -37.00 -27.29 14.33
N THR A 213 -38.06 -26.55 14.69
CA THR A 213 -38.96 -26.73 15.86
C THR A 213 -38.28 -27.27 17.13
N LEU A 214 -37.97 -26.39 18.10
CA LEU A 214 -38.71 -26.17 19.37
C LEU A 214 -37.93 -25.21 20.28
#